data_AF-A0A0G0C3X1-F1
#
_entry.id   AF-A0A0G0C3X1-F1
#
_cell.length_a   1.000
_cell.length_b   1.000
_cell.length_c   1.000
_cell.angle_alpha   90.00
_cell.angle_beta   90.00
_cell.angle_gamma   90.00
#
_symmetry.space_group_name_H-M   'P 1'
#
loop_
_entity.id
_entity.type
_entity.pdbx_description
1 polymer ?
#
loop_
_entity_poly.entity_id
_entity_poly.type
_entity_poly.pdbx_seq_one_letter_code
_entity_poly.pdbx_strand_id
1 'polypeptide(L)'
;MKNKMKEKMKTILLNPLGFLLLFLLATQITFAQVAINEDDTDANAKAALDVKSTTKGVLLPNLSQTERDNLVSPATGLIIYNRTVGYFNYYNGTKWCRIERTLVLDPAVNPTTTANDVGVGIGISDPDNSAILHVNANNKGVLIPRMASLVTAPPTGLILYNTSTNIINYYNGTDWVPLDMTIESDPNTSGTNVAEGVVIGATTVDATAKLEVKSTTLGVLFPRMTSAQRDLINSPAEGLLIYNTSMNQFQYFTDNKWYAFSTPSLYTNVQVFSYTGSNQTFTIPANKYFILVKMWGAGGAGGNSWTYNYAGGGGGYAWGKVAVVPGQTYTIIVGQQGRTSVTGTSFGGGGNRVSNYGGGGGGRSAIRTSTSVELITAGAGGGGGCMTGTNQNQYGGAGGGTSGLNANIVYSDVAGRGGSQVAGGVGQGGNGSQYTGGTSGNTNGASGGGGWYGGAGGLYGGTNNWCMGGGGGGSSYYGGANVFTGGTTPGSGTTPGNNGDSDYAAGIGNGGGAAANGGHGRVVIRW
;
A
#
# COMPACT_ATOMS: atom_id res chain seq x y z
N MET A 1 -49.69 5.60 -70.89
CA MET A 1 -50.18 4.30 -71.38
C MET A 1 -51.25 3.82 -70.41
N LYS A 2 -52.54 4.03 -70.73
CA LYS A 2 -53.48 3.02 -71.29
C LYS A 2 -53.72 1.88 -70.27
N ASN A 3 -54.92 1.62 -69.75
CA ASN A 3 -56.24 1.64 -70.38
C ASN A 3 -57.38 1.82 -69.37
N LYS A 4 -58.34 2.69 -69.70
CA LYS A 4 -59.74 2.65 -69.24
C LYS A 4 -60.56 1.99 -70.36
N MET A 5 -61.35 0.97 -70.05
CA MET A 5 -62.58 0.60 -70.78
C MET A 5 -63.64 0.29 -69.71
N LYS A 6 -64.64 1.17 -69.53
CA LYS A 6 -65.93 1.25 -70.25
C LYS A 6 -66.80 0.01 -70.03
N GLU A 7 -67.99 0.25 -69.49
CA GLU A 7 -69.32 -0.34 -69.77
C GLU A 7 -70.09 -0.47 -68.44
N LYS A 8 -71.38 -0.19 -68.29
CA LYS A 8 -72.44 0.49 -69.05
C LYS A 8 -73.56 0.62 -68.02
N MET A 9 -74.12 1.80 -67.80
CA MET A 9 -75.30 1.98 -66.94
C MET A 9 -76.54 1.93 -67.84
N LYS A 10 -77.38 0.89 -67.67
CA LYS A 10 -78.71 0.81 -68.29
C LYS A 10 -79.72 1.37 -67.30
N THR A 11 -80.44 2.41 -67.74
CA THR A 11 -81.49 3.10 -67.00
C THR A 11 -82.65 2.14 -66.68
N ILE A 12 -82.91 1.90 -65.40
CA ILE A 12 -84.08 1.16 -64.90
C ILE A 12 -85.15 2.19 -64.54
N LEU A 13 -86.32 2.12 -65.18
CA LEU A 13 -87.51 2.88 -64.80
C LEU A 13 -88.11 2.21 -63.54
N LEU A 14 -87.93 2.83 -62.36
CA LEU A 14 -88.51 2.32 -61.11
C LEU A 14 -89.99 2.74 -60.94
N ASN A 15 -90.81 1.75 -60.61
CA ASN A 15 -92.23 1.81 -60.24
C ASN A 15 -92.50 2.85 -59.12
N PRO A 16 -93.62 3.61 -59.14
CA PRO A 16 -94.02 4.52 -58.06
C PRO A 16 -94.07 3.87 -56.67
N LEU A 17 -94.33 2.55 -56.58
CA LEU A 17 -94.22 1.80 -55.33
C LEU A 17 -92.77 1.71 -54.83
N GLY A 18 -91.82 1.61 -55.77
CA GLY A 18 -90.39 1.67 -55.49
C GLY A 18 -89.93 3.06 -55.09
N PHE A 19 -90.57 4.13 -55.60
CA PHE A 19 -90.28 5.51 -55.17
C PHE A 19 -90.80 5.78 -53.76
N LEU A 20 -91.98 5.24 -53.38
CA LEU A 20 -92.49 5.31 -52.01
C LEU A 20 -91.60 4.48 -51.04
N LEU A 21 -91.16 3.29 -51.46
CA LEU A 21 -90.23 2.47 -50.67
C LEU A 21 -88.86 3.15 -50.51
N LEU A 22 -88.36 3.81 -51.57
CA LEU A 22 -87.09 4.56 -51.54
C LEU A 22 -87.22 5.85 -50.71
N PHE A 23 -88.39 6.49 -50.68
CA PHE A 23 -88.67 7.68 -49.86
C PHE A 23 -88.91 7.33 -48.36
N LEU A 24 -89.47 6.14 -48.07
CA LEU A 24 -89.56 5.59 -46.71
C LEU A 24 -88.22 5.07 -46.17
N LEU A 25 -87.30 4.60 -47.03
CA LEU A 25 -85.94 4.24 -46.63
C LEU A 25 -84.99 5.45 -46.50
N ALA A 26 -85.31 6.60 -47.10
CA ALA A 26 -84.44 7.78 -47.11
C ALA A 26 -84.68 8.80 -45.97
N THR A 27 -85.61 8.55 -45.05
CA THR A 27 -85.91 9.48 -43.93
C THR A 27 -85.44 9.00 -42.56
N GLN A 28 -84.60 7.96 -42.48
CA GLN A 28 -83.89 7.64 -41.25
C GLN A 28 -82.70 8.61 -41.11
N ILE A 29 -82.95 9.79 -40.55
CA ILE A 29 -81.88 10.57 -39.91
C ILE A 29 -81.48 9.74 -38.68
N THR A 30 -80.52 8.83 -38.85
CA THR A 30 -79.93 8.15 -37.70
C THR A 30 -79.10 9.19 -36.96
N PHE A 31 -79.54 9.55 -35.75
CA PHE A 31 -78.68 10.27 -34.84
C PHE A 31 -77.53 9.34 -34.49
N ALA A 32 -76.31 9.67 -34.91
CA ALA A 32 -75.14 8.92 -34.49
C ALA A 32 -74.93 9.16 -32.98
N GLN A 33 -75.33 8.18 -32.16
CA GLN A 33 -74.90 8.08 -30.78
C GLN A 33 -73.38 7.86 -30.74
N VAL A 34 -72.69 8.59 -29.88
CA VAL A 34 -71.24 8.54 -29.77
C VAL A 34 -70.86 7.66 -28.58
N ALA A 35 -70.18 6.54 -28.84
CA ALA A 35 -69.48 5.78 -27.81
C ALA A 35 -68.01 6.17 -27.77
N ILE A 36 -67.46 6.36 -26.57
CA ILE A 36 -66.02 6.46 -26.32
C ILE A 36 -65.66 5.41 -25.26
N ASN A 37 -65.17 4.27 -25.70
CA ASN A 37 -64.81 3.16 -24.84
C ASN A 37 -63.58 2.40 -25.38
N GLU A 38 -63.00 1.54 -24.54
CA GLU A 38 -61.80 0.76 -24.85
C GLU A 38 -62.15 -0.69 -25.29
N ASP A 39 -63.44 -1.05 -25.29
CA ASP A 39 -63.96 -2.41 -25.51
C ASP A 39 -64.86 -2.58 -26.74
N ASP A 40 -64.99 -1.52 -27.55
CA ASP A 40 -65.72 -1.50 -28.83
C ASP A 40 -67.22 -1.87 -28.70
N THR A 41 -67.79 -1.65 -27.52
CA THR A 41 -69.22 -1.90 -27.28
C THR A 41 -70.09 -0.77 -27.83
N ASP A 42 -71.27 -1.12 -28.35
CA ASP A 42 -72.24 -0.13 -28.84
C ASP A 42 -72.67 0.83 -27.72
N ALA A 43 -72.84 2.11 -28.06
CA ALA A 43 -73.35 3.12 -27.12
C ALA A 43 -74.74 2.72 -26.61
N ASN A 44 -75.02 2.98 -25.33
CA ASN A 44 -76.35 2.76 -24.78
C ASN A 44 -77.44 3.48 -25.59
N ALA A 45 -78.48 2.76 -25.99
CA ALA A 45 -79.58 3.29 -26.80
C ALA A 45 -80.37 4.45 -26.15
N LYS A 46 -80.08 4.81 -24.90
CA LYS A 46 -80.66 5.95 -24.17
C LYS A 46 -79.68 7.11 -23.97
N ALA A 47 -78.44 7.00 -24.43
CA ALA A 47 -77.41 8.02 -24.28
C ALA A 47 -77.04 8.64 -25.64
N ALA A 48 -76.95 9.96 -25.69
CA ALA A 48 -76.40 10.66 -26.86
C ALA A 48 -74.85 10.58 -26.90
N LEU A 49 -74.21 10.50 -25.71
CA LEU A 49 -72.79 10.24 -25.52
C LEU A 49 -72.63 9.21 -24.39
N ASP A 50 -71.97 8.09 -24.67
CA ASP A 50 -71.67 7.03 -23.71
C ASP A 50 -70.15 6.90 -23.55
N VAL A 51 -69.64 7.07 -22.34
CA VAL A 51 -68.20 6.97 -22.03
C VAL A 51 -67.98 5.87 -21.02
N LYS A 52 -67.23 4.84 -21.41
CA LYS A 52 -66.94 3.69 -20.56
C LYS A 52 -65.45 3.43 -20.47
N SER A 53 -64.91 3.53 -19.26
CA SER A 53 -63.57 3.06 -18.92
C SER A 53 -63.58 2.54 -17.49
N THR A 54 -62.79 1.50 -17.22
CA THR A 54 -62.62 0.93 -15.88
C THR A 54 -61.48 1.59 -15.10
N THR A 55 -60.66 2.41 -15.78
CA THR A 55 -59.45 3.01 -15.21
C THR A 55 -59.35 4.52 -15.42
N LYS A 56 -60.20 5.11 -16.27
CA LYS A 56 -60.20 6.54 -16.61
C LYS A 56 -61.58 7.15 -16.41
N GLY A 57 -61.63 8.46 -16.15
CA GLY A 57 -62.85 9.25 -16.04
C GLY A 57 -62.96 10.31 -17.15
N VAL A 58 -64.07 11.06 -17.16
CA VAL A 58 -64.25 12.20 -18.06
C VAL A 58 -63.71 13.47 -17.42
N LEU A 59 -62.77 14.14 -18.08
CA LEU A 59 -62.31 15.47 -17.68
C LEU A 59 -63.12 16.54 -18.42
N LEU A 60 -63.95 17.28 -17.70
CA LEU A 60 -64.71 18.42 -18.24
C LEU A 60 -63.79 19.63 -18.47
N PRO A 61 -64.18 20.61 -19.32
CA PRO A 61 -63.43 21.84 -19.49
C PRO A 61 -63.06 22.46 -18.14
N ASN A 62 -61.76 22.67 -17.98
CA ASN A 62 -61.15 22.91 -16.70
C ASN A 62 -60.61 24.35 -16.68
N LEU A 63 -61.31 25.25 -16.00
CA LEU A 63 -61.12 26.69 -16.11
C LEU A 63 -60.82 27.32 -14.74
N SER A 64 -60.09 28.42 -14.72
CA SER A 64 -60.06 29.33 -13.56
C SER A 64 -61.35 30.14 -13.46
N GLN A 65 -61.56 30.80 -12.31
CA GLN A 65 -62.71 31.67 -12.10
C GLN A 65 -62.83 32.74 -13.20
N THR A 66 -61.73 33.43 -13.50
CA THR A 66 -61.66 34.48 -14.53
C THR A 66 -61.94 33.93 -15.93
N GLU A 67 -61.39 32.76 -16.27
CA GLU A 67 -61.64 32.13 -17.58
C GLU A 67 -63.11 31.70 -17.73
N ARG A 68 -63.74 31.19 -16.66
CA ARG A 68 -65.18 30.86 -16.65
C ARG A 68 -66.05 32.10 -16.82
N ASP A 69 -65.72 33.18 -16.11
CA ASP A 69 -66.47 34.45 -16.16
C ASP A 69 -66.34 35.16 -17.52
N ASN A 70 -65.25 34.89 -18.26
CA ASN A 70 -65.04 35.40 -19.63
C ASN A 70 -65.72 34.55 -20.72
N LEU A 71 -66.42 33.46 -20.39
CA LEU A 71 -67.18 32.70 -21.39
C LEU A 71 -68.38 33.54 -21.87
N VAL A 72 -68.36 33.93 -23.15
CA VAL A 72 -69.42 34.71 -23.77
C VAL A 72 -70.60 33.80 -24.14
N SER A 73 -71.80 34.13 -23.65
CA SER A 73 -73.05 33.41 -23.95
C SER A 73 -72.99 31.89 -23.72
N PRO A 74 -72.66 31.41 -22.51
CA PRO A 74 -72.63 29.98 -22.21
C PRO A 74 -74.04 29.36 -22.36
N ALA A 75 -74.10 28.16 -22.94
CA ALA A 75 -75.36 27.44 -23.07
C ALA A 75 -75.93 27.02 -21.71
N THR A 76 -77.25 27.07 -21.56
CA THR A 76 -77.94 26.52 -20.38
C THR A 76 -77.61 25.03 -20.23
N GLY A 77 -77.15 24.64 -19.04
CA GLY A 77 -76.73 23.28 -18.71
C GLY A 77 -75.25 23.00 -18.98
N LEU A 78 -74.45 23.96 -19.48
CA LEU A 78 -73.01 23.78 -19.65
C LEU A 78 -72.33 23.52 -18.30
N ILE A 79 -71.60 22.41 -18.18
CA ILE A 79 -70.87 22.01 -16.96
C ILE A 79 -69.35 22.13 -17.18
N ILE A 80 -68.65 22.73 -16.22
CA ILE A 80 -67.19 22.87 -16.20
C ILE A 80 -66.65 22.53 -14.81
N TYR A 81 -65.35 22.25 -14.69
CA TYR A 81 -64.67 22.24 -13.39
C TYR A 81 -63.91 23.56 -13.20
N ASN A 82 -64.20 24.27 -12.11
CA ASN A 82 -63.56 25.54 -11.79
C ASN A 82 -62.43 25.30 -10.79
N ARG A 83 -61.17 25.36 -11.24
CA ARG A 83 -59.98 25.07 -10.41
C ARG A 83 -59.74 26.09 -9.33
N THR A 84 -60.15 27.33 -9.55
CA THR A 84 -59.89 28.42 -8.59
C THR A 84 -60.69 28.21 -7.31
N VAL A 85 -61.92 27.70 -7.42
CA VAL A 85 -62.76 27.41 -6.25
C VAL A 85 -62.84 25.92 -5.91
N GLY A 86 -62.43 25.04 -6.83
CA GLY A 86 -62.40 23.58 -6.65
C GLY A 86 -63.77 22.90 -6.79
N TYR A 87 -64.72 23.47 -7.53
CA TYR A 87 -66.07 22.88 -7.69
C TYR A 87 -66.44 22.72 -9.16
N PHE A 88 -67.29 21.73 -9.44
CA PHE A 88 -68.06 21.73 -10.68
C PHE A 88 -69.03 22.90 -10.66
N ASN A 89 -69.11 23.63 -11.77
CA ASN A 89 -70.09 24.70 -11.97
C ASN A 89 -70.93 24.36 -13.19
N TYR A 90 -72.21 24.71 -13.15
CA TYR A 90 -73.09 24.67 -14.32
C TYR A 90 -73.74 26.03 -14.57
N TYR A 91 -73.99 26.36 -15.84
CA TYR A 91 -74.70 27.58 -16.19
C TYR A 91 -76.21 27.31 -16.24
N ASN A 92 -77.01 28.03 -15.45
CA ASN A 92 -78.46 27.80 -15.38
C ASN A 92 -79.27 28.59 -16.43
N GLY A 93 -78.60 29.27 -17.36
CA GLY A 93 -79.20 30.17 -18.35
C GLY A 93 -79.09 31.65 -18.00
N THR A 94 -78.84 32.00 -16.73
CA THR A 94 -78.70 33.39 -16.27
C THR A 94 -77.45 33.65 -15.45
N LYS A 95 -76.94 32.64 -14.74
CA LYS A 95 -75.71 32.73 -13.94
C LYS A 95 -75.05 31.36 -13.78
N TRP A 96 -73.79 31.39 -13.38
CA TRP A 96 -73.07 30.20 -12.97
C TRP A 96 -73.45 29.79 -11.55
N CYS A 97 -73.85 28.54 -11.41
CA CYS A 97 -74.19 27.91 -10.15
C CYS A 97 -73.14 26.84 -9.83
N ARG A 98 -72.78 26.70 -8.54
CA ARG A 98 -71.94 25.58 -8.11
C ARG A 98 -72.80 24.33 -7.91
N ILE A 99 -72.26 23.18 -8.28
CA ILE A 99 -72.80 21.90 -7.83
C ILE A 99 -72.19 21.64 -6.46
N GLU A 100 -73.03 21.70 -5.43
CA GLU A 100 -72.60 21.35 -4.08
C GLU A 100 -72.12 19.90 -4.05
N ARG A 101 -71.11 19.62 -3.22
CA ARG A 101 -70.73 18.25 -2.92
C ARG A 101 -70.89 18.01 -1.44
N THR A 102 -71.47 16.87 -1.10
CA THR A 102 -71.34 16.28 0.23
C THR A 102 -70.03 15.51 0.24
N LEU A 103 -69.22 15.69 1.28
CA LEU A 103 -68.02 14.87 1.48
C LEU A 103 -68.50 13.42 1.68
N VAL A 104 -68.18 12.53 0.73
CA VAL A 104 -68.38 11.09 0.92
C VAL A 104 -67.06 10.51 1.42
N LEU A 105 -66.78 10.78 2.69
CA LEU A 105 -65.98 9.92 3.54
C LEU A 105 -66.97 9.35 4.54
N ASP A 106 -67.06 8.03 4.64
CA ASP A 106 -67.93 7.29 5.55
C ASP A 106 -67.81 7.86 6.98
N PRO A 107 -68.79 8.67 7.44
CA PRO A 107 -68.80 9.13 8.81
C PRO A 107 -69.56 8.06 9.59
N ALA A 108 -68.84 7.31 10.42
CA ALA A 108 -69.50 6.69 11.56
C ALA A 108 -70.08 7.84 12.41
N VAL A 109 -71.36 8.16 12.19
CA VAL A 109 -72.12 9.04 13.06
C VAL A 109 -72.19 8.33 14.42
N ASN A 110 -71.52 8.87 15.43
CA ASN A 110 -71.63 8.34 16.78
C ASN A 110 -73.10 8.47 17.27
N PRO A 111 -73.65 7.43 17.91
CA PRO A 111 -75.03 7.42 18.35
C PRO A 111 -75.21 8.44 19.48
N THR A 112 -76.26 9.22 19.37
CA THR A 112 -76.79 10.09 20.43
C THR A 112 -77.32 9.24 21.58
N THR A 113 -76.49 8.87 22.57
CA THR A 113 -76.94 8.60 23.96
C THR A 113 -75.77 8.62 24.94
N THR A 114 -75.80 9.57 25.88
CA THR A 114 -75.34 9.47 27.28
C THR A 114 -74.14 8.55 27.60
N ALA A 115 -73.03 9.21 27.96
CA ALA A 115 -71.89 8.73 28.76
C ALA A 115 -70.89 7.79 28.06
N ASN A 116 -69.76 8.37 27.63
CA ASN A 116 -68.40 8.08 28.14
C ASN A 116 -67.36 8.60 27.13
N ASP A 117 -67.09 9.91 27.17
CA ASP A 117 -65.80 10.41 26.67
C ASP A 117 -64.72 9.77 27.54
N VAL A 118 -63.97 8.81 27.01
CA VAL A 118 -62.91 8.17 27.80
C VAL A 118 -61.65 9.05 27.79
N GLY A 119 -61.50 10.02 26.89
CA GLY A 119 -60.31 10.88 26.80
C GLY A 119 -60.57 12.38 26.92
N VAL A 120 -59.59 13.13 27.42
CA VAL A 120 -59.60 14.60 27.49
C VAL A 120 -58.66 15.17 26.41
N GLY A 121 -59.17 16.01 25.52
CA GLY A 121 -58.37 16.78 24.57
C GLY A 121 -58.06 18.19 25.09
N ILE A 122 -56.80 18.63 25.00
CA ILE A 122 -56.40 20.02 25.29
C ILE A 122 -55.69 20.61 24.07
N GLY A 123 -56.30 21.62 23.43
CA GLY A 123 -55.78 22.26 22.22
C GLY A 123 -56.11 21.52 20.91
N ILE A 124 -56.88 20.44 20.99
CA ILE A 124 -57.38 19.65 19.85
C ILE A 124 -58.86 19.31 20.10
N SER A 125 -59.70 19.41 19.07
CA SER A 125 -61.15 19.15 19.18
C SER A 125 -61.51 17.67 19.08
N ASP A 126 -60.53 16.82 18.73
CA ASP A 126 -60.68 15.37 18.55
C ASP A 126 -59.42 14.68 19.10
N PRO A 127 -59.39 14.35 20.41
CA PRO A 127 -58.29 13.60 21.00
C PRO A 127 -58.19 12.20 20.36
N ASP A 128 -56.98 11.65 20.27
CA ASP A 128 -56.78 10.36 19.60
C ASP A 128 -57.45 9.25 20.42
N ASN A 129 -58.16 8.33 19.77
CA ASN A 129 -58.90 7.25 20.43
C ASN A 129 -58.02 6.33 21.28
N SER A 130 -56.69 6.33 21.08
CA SER A 130 -55.72 5.57 21.87
C SER A 130 -55.22 6.33 23.11
N ALA A 131 -55.61 7.59 23.32
CA ALA A 131 -55.12 8.43 24.40
C ALA A 131 -56.24 8.88 25.37
N ILE A 132 -56.04 8.65 26.67
CA ILE A 132 -56.89 9.21 27.74
C ILE A 132 -56.70 10.73 27.90
N LEU A 133 -55.54 11.25 27.48
CA LEU A 133 -55.21 12.68 27.48
C LEU A 133 -54.37 12.99 26.23
N HIS A 134 -54.91 13.80 25.32
CA HIS A 134 -54.21 14.27 24.11
C HIS A 134 -53.99 15.78 24.21
N VAL A 135 -52.73 16.20 24.31
CA VAL A 135 -52.35 17.62 24.37
C VAL A 135 -51.63 18.02 23.08
N ASN A 136 -52.16 18.99 22.35
CA ASN A 136 -51.55 19.52 21.12
C ASN A 136 -51.34 21.04 21.25
N ALA A 137 -50.09 21.50 21.23
CA ALA A 137 -49.74 22.91 21.30
C ALA A 137 -48.43 23.21 20.57
N ASN A 138 -48.38 24.32 19.82
CA ASN A 138 -47.20 24.71 19.03
C ASN A 138 -46.14 25.48 19.82
N ASN A 139 -46.45 25.95 21.04
CA ASN A 139 -45.57 26.80 21.84
C ASN A 139 -45.80 26.68 23.36
N LYS A 140 -46.49 25.64 23.82
CA LYS A 140 -46.75 25.37 25.25
C LYS A 140 -46.49 23.90 25.54
N GLY A 141 -46.10 23.60 26.78
CA GLY A 141 -45.97 22.23 27.29
C GLY A 141 -47.01 21.92 28.38
N VAL A 142 -46.91 20.74 28.98
CA VAL A 142 -47.74 20.33 30.12
C VAL A 142 -46.99 20.61 31.42
N LEU A 143 -47.60 21.38 32.34
CA LEU A 143 -47.15 21.45 33.72
C LEU A 143 -47.82 20.30 34.50
N ILE A 144 -47.03 19.36 34.98
CA ILE A 144 -47.44 18.32 35.92
C ILE A 144 -47.43 18.86 37.37
N PRO A 145 -48.04 18.18 38.35
CA PRO A 145 -48.00 18.62 39.75
C PRO A 145 -46.58 18.95 40.22
N ARG A 146 -46.40 20.11 40.85
CA ARG A 146 -45.11 20.65 41.29
C ARG A 146 -45.09 20.74 42.81
N MET A 147 -44.12 20.11 43.46
CA MET A 147 -44.05 20.05 44.93
C MET A 147 -42.59 20.13 45.42
N ALA A 148 -42.35 20.80 46.55
CA ALA A 148 -41.02 20.88 47.17
C ALA A 148 -40.69 19.65 48.03
N SER A 149 -41.72 19.00 48.57
CA SER A 149 -41.61 17.75 49.34
C SER A 149 -42.33 16.63 48.61
N LEU A 150 -41.73 15.44 48.62
CA LEU A 150 -42.32 14.24 48.01
C LEU A 150 -43.54 13.76 48.82
N VAL A 151 -44.54 13.22 48.13
CA VAL A 151 -45.75 12.68 48.77
C VAL A 151 -45.39 11.43 49.57
N THR A 152 -45.87 11.31 50.80
CA THR A 152 -45.76 10.12 51.66
C THR A 152 -46.90 9.15 51.32
N ALA A 153 -46.59 7.88 51.03
CA ALA A 153 -47.52 6.85 50.55
C ALA A 153 -48.21 7.14 49.19
N PRO A 154 -47.46 7.49 48.12
CA PRO A 154 -48.02 7.69 46.79
C PRO A 154 -48.43 6.36 46.12
N PRO A 155 -49.39 6.37 45.20
CA PRO A 155 -49.66 5.21 44.34
C PRO A 155 -48.53 5.01 43.32
N THR A 156 -48.27 3.75 42.95
CA THR A 156 -47.34 3.40 41.87
C THR A 156 -47.69 4.12 40.58
N GLY A 157 -46.69 4.69 39.91
CA GLY A 157 -46.82 5.43 38.66
C GLY A 157 -47.17 6.92 38.83
N LEU A 158 -47.33 7.42 40.06
CA LEU A 158 -47.51 8.87 40.27
C LEU A 158 -46.26 9.62 39.79
N ILE A 159 -46.45 10.60 38.89
CA ILE A 159 -45.39 11.47 38.37
C ILE A 159 -45.58 12.90 38.89
N LEU A 160 -44.51 13.52 39.39
CA LEU A 160 -44.49 14.93 39.78
C LEU A 160 -43.15 15.60 39.45
N TYR A 161 -43.13 16.92 39.39
CA TYR A 161 -41.91 17.70 39.31
C TYR A 161 -41.51 18.17 40.72
N ASN A 162 -40.35 17.71 41.21
CA ASN A 162 -39.82 18.14 42.50
C ASN A 162 -39.13 19.50 42.33
N THR A 163 -39.68 20.54 42.95
CA THR A 163 -39.16 21.91 42.81
C THR A 163 -37.92 22.19 43.64
N SER A 164 -37.57 21.31 44.60
CA SER A 164 -36.34 21.44 45.40
C SER A 164 -35.13 20.81 44.69
N THR A 165 -35.33 19.72 43.96
CA THR A 165 -34.27 19.06 43.18
C THR A 165 -34.30 19.42 41.68
N ASN A 166 -35.36 20.10 41.22
CA ASN A 166 -35.62 20.46 39.83
C ASN A 166 -35.72 19.26 38.86
N ILE A 167 -36.17 18.10 39.35
CA ILE A 167 -36.23 16.85 38.60
C ILE A 167 -37.67 16.29 38.58
N ILE A 168 -38.06 15.69 37.46
CA ILE A 168 -39.30 14.89 37.39
C ILE A 168 -39.05 13.57 38.12
N ASN A 169 -39.92 13.21 39.05
CA ASN A 169 -39.84 11.95 39.78
C ASN A 169 -41.10 11.13 39.48
N TYR A 170 -40.96 9.81 39.44
CA TYR A 170 -42.10 8.89 39.48
C TYR A 170 -41.96 7.93 40.65
N TYR A 171 -43.08 7.49 41.23
CA TYR A 171 -43.06 6.48 42.27
C TYR A 171 -43.14 5.08 41.65
N ASN A 172 -42.15 4.22 41.89
CA ASN A 172 -42.09 2.89 41.28
C ASN A 172 -42.85 1.80 42.09
N GLY A 173 -43.46 2.19 43.22
CA GLY A 173 -44.17 1.28 44.13
C GLY A 173 -43.47 1.09 45.47
N THR A 174 -42.15 1.29 45.53
CA THR A 174 -41.35 1.23 46.76
C THR A 174 -40.70 2.56 47.11
N ASP A 175 -40.21 3.30 46.12
CA ASP A 175 -39.48 4.54 46.31
C ASP A 175 -39.79 5.57 45.21
N TRP A 176 -39.48 6.83 45.50
CA TRP A 176 -39.45 7.89 44.50
C TRP A 176 -38.17 7.77 43.68
N VAL A 177 -38.34 7.58 42.37
CA VAL A 177 -37.24 7.44 41.42
C VAL A 177 -37.16 8.73 40.59
N PRO A 178 -35.98 9.38 40.51
CA PRO A 178 -35.79 10.47 39.57
C PRO A 178 -35.83 9.92 38.14
N LEU A 179 -36.58 10.59 37.27
CA LEU A 179 -36.38 10.49 35.81
C LEU A 179 -35.20 11.39 35.46
N ASP A 180 -34.02 11.02 35.96
CA ASP A 180 -32.78 11.53 35.39
C ASP A 180 -32.42 10.69 34.16
N MET A 181 -31.92 11.36 33.15
CA MET A 181 -31.24 10.67 32.05
C MET A 181 -29.85 10.40 32.59
N THR A 182 -29.66 9.27 33.26
CA THR A 182 -28.32 8.73 33.39
C THR A 182 -27.90 8.41 31.96
N ILE A 183 -27.13 9.29 31.32
CA ILE A 183 -26.37 8.86 30.14
C ILE A 183 -25.48 7.76 30.71
N GLU A 184 -25.84 6.49 30.47
CA GLU A 184 -24.82 5.46 30.43
C GLU A 184 -23.86 5.94 29.36
N SER A 185 -22.79 6.61 29.78
CA SER A 185 -21.60 6.64 28.97
C SER A 185 -21.24 5.17 28.85
N ASP A 186 -21.63 4.55 27.75
CA ASP A 186 -20.81 3.50 27.16
C ASP A 186 -19.37 4.01 27.35
N PRO A 187 -18.46 3.29 28.04
CA PRO A 187 -17.12 3.77 28.34
C PRO A 187 -16.26 4.00 27.07
N ASN A 188 -16.89 4.11 25.89
CA ASN A 188 -16.30 4.24 24.59
C ASN A 188 -16.69 5.50 23.81
N THR A 189 -17.33 6.50 24.41
CA THR A 189 -17.54 7.80 23.76
C THR A 189 -17.19 8.99 24.66
N SER A 190 -15.88 9.18 24.88
CA SER A 190 -15.34 10.52 25.20
C SER A 190 -15.43 11.41 23.96
N GLY A 191 -16.57 12.08 23.81
CA GLY A 191 -16.79 13.15 22.85
C GLY A 191 -16.77 14.52 23.51
N THR A 192 -15.67 14.91 24.17
CA THR A 192 -15.39 16.33 24.44
C THR A 192 -14.51 16.88 23.32
N ASN A 193 -15.17 17.49 22.34
CA ASN A 193 -14.52 18.19 21.23
C ASN A 193 -13.73 19.40 21.71
N VAL A 194 -12.41 19.25 21.75
CA VAL A 194 -11.48 20.20 21.12
C VAL A 194 -10.34 19.37 20.53
N ALA A 195 -10.63 18.68 19.42
CA ALA A 195 -9.59 17.93 18.72
C ALA A 195 -8.66 18.91 18.00
N GLU A 196 -7.48 19.14 18.57
CA GLU A 196 -6.35 19.69 17.80
C GLU A 196 -5.75 18.66 16.83
N GLY A 197 -6.25 17.41 16.77
CA GLY A 197 -5.87 16.40 15.77
C GLY A 197 -6.67 15.09 15.89
N VAL A 198 -6.55 14.22 14.90
CA VAL A 198 -7.06 12.84 14.91
C VAL A 198 -5.99 11.91 15.47
N VAL A 199 -6.31 11.06 16.44
CA VAL A 199 -5.40 10.02 16.95
C VAL A 199 -6.03 8.64 16.82
N ILE A 200 -5.24 7.67 16.37
CA ILE A 200 -5.64 6.26 16.25
C ILE A 200 -4.66 5.41 17.08
N GLY A 201 -5.17 4.63 18.03
CA GLY A 201 -4.35 3.76 18.88
C GLY A 201 -3.76 4.44 20.13
N ALA A 202 -4.20 5.66 20.46
CA ALA A 202 -3.90 6.35 21.72
C ALA A 202 -5.07 7.28 22.12
N THR A 203 -5.04 7.81 23.34
CA THR A 203 -6.10 8.67 23.91
C THR A 203 -5.83 10.17 23.80
N THR A 204 -4.59 10.55 23.48
CA THR A 204 -4.16 11.95 23.30
C THR A 204 -3.32 12.05 22.04
N VAL A 205 -3.58 13.05 21.20
CA VAL A 205 -2.73 13.39 20.07
C VAL A 205 -1.54 14.23 20.56
N ASP A 206 -0.34 13.98 20.04
CA ASP A 206 0.80 14.87 20.25
C ASP A 206 0.44 16.31 19.82
N ALA A 207 0.84 17.30 20.61
CA ALA A 207 0.51 18.71 20.37
C ALA A 207 0.98 19.23 19.01
N THR A 208 1.94 18.55 18.37
CA THR A 208 2.46 18.90 17.04
C THR A 208 1.75 18.15 15.90
N ALA A 209 0.86 17.21 16.19
CA ALA A 209 0.25 16.34 15.20
C ALA A 209 -1.22 16.67 14.94
N LYS A 210 -1.59 16.85 13.67
CA LYS A 210 -2.99 16.87 13.23
C LYS A 210 -3.54 15.46 12.97
N LEU A 211 -2.67 14.50 12.72
CA LEU A 211 -2.96 13.07 12.62
C LEU A 211 -1.82 12.27 13.27
N GLU A 212 -2.13 11.44 14.26
CA GLU A 212 -1.20 10.50 14.88
C GLU A 212 -1.75 9.07 14.82
N VAL A 213 -0.90 8.11 14.44
CA VAL A 213 -1.25 6.68 14.45
C VAL A 213 -0.22 5.96 15.30
N LYS A 214 -0.63 5.47 16.47
CA LYS A 214 0.24 4.77 17.43
C LYS A 214 -0.06 3.28 17.43
N SER A 215 0.85 2.48 16.88
CA SER A 215 0.79 1.03 16.89
C SER A 215 2.18 0.42 16.94
N THR A 216 2.34 -0.71 17.62
CA THR A 216 3.59 -1.50 17.64
C THR A 216 3.53 -2.75 16.74
N THR A 217 2.35 -3.08 16.22
CA THR A 217 2.09 -4.31 15.45
C THR A 217 1.51 -4.08 14.07
N LEU A 218 0.93 -2.90 13.81
CA LEU A 218 0.30 -2.54 12.54
C LEU A 218 0.87 -1.22 12.02
N GLY A 219 0.67 -0.96 10.72
CA GLY A 219 1.09 0.28 10.05
C GLY A 219 -0.06 0.94 9.29
N VAL A 220 0.25 2.06 8.62
CA VAL A 220 -0.70 2.78 7.76
C VAL A 220 -0.60 2.26 6.32
N LEU A 221 -1.73 1.81 5.76
CA LEU A 221 -1.85 1.56 4.32
C LEU A 221 -2.33 2.83 3.62
N PHE A 222 -1.42 3.49 2.90
CA PHE A 222 -1.77 4.59 2.00
C PHE A 222 -2.53 4.06 0.77
N PRO A 223 -3.30 4.91 0.04
CA PRO A 223 -3.97 4.51 -1.20
C PRO A 223 -2.99 3.82 -2.17
N ARG A 224 -3.34 2.59 -2.58
CA ARG A 224 -2.53 1.75 -3.46
C ARG A 224 -3.16 1.69 -4.84
N MET A 225 -2.41 2.04 -5.88
CA MET A 225 -2.92 2.10 -7.24
C MET A 225 -1.80 1.94 -8.28
N THR A 226 -2.17 1.53 -9.49
CA THR A 226 -1.24 1.46 -10.64
C THR A 226 -0.90 2.86 -11.16
N SER A 227 0.15 3.00 -11.98
CA SER A 227 0.45 4.28 -12.65
C SER A 227 -0.72 4.80 -13.47
N ALA A 228 -1.41 3.91 -14.20
CA ALA A 228 -2.58 4.28 -14.99
C ALA A 228 -3.73 4.82 -14.13
N GLN A 229 -3.99 4.21 -12.96
CA GLN A 229 -5.02 4.69 -12.04
C GLN A 229 -4.64 6.01 -11.36
N ARG A 230 -3.37 6.19 -11.00
CA ARG A 230 -2.85 7.46 -10.46
C ARG A 230 -3.00 8.59 -11.47
N ASP A 231 -2.73 8.33 -12.74
CA ASP A 231 -2.81 9.34 -13.81
C ASP A 231 -4.27 9.72 -14.16
N LEU A 232 -5.25 8.98 -13.65
CA LEU A 232 -6.68 9.33 -13.72
C LEU A 232 -7.15 10.22 -12.55
N ILE A 233 -6.29 10.53 -11.58
CA ILE A 233 -6.63 11.48 -10.52
C ILE A 233 -6.65 12.88 -11.15
N ASN A 234 -7.85 13.42 -11.32
CA ASN A 234 -8.04 14.76 -11.86
C ASN A 234 -7.66 15.82 -10.80
N SER A 235 -6.77 16.76 -11.16
CA SER A 235 -6.32 17.85 -10.28
C SER A 235 -5.87 17.39 -8.88
N PRO A 236 -4.85 16.51 -8.77
CA PRO A 236 -4.37 16.05 -7.47
C PRO A 236 -3.81 17.21 -6.66
N ALA A 237 -4.06 17.19 -5.35
CA ALA A 237 -3.57 18.22 -4.44
C ALA A 237 -2.05 18.11 -4.25
N GLU A 238 -1.38 19.25 -4.03
CA GLU A 238 0.02 19.25 -3.60
C GLU A 238 0.19 18.50 -2.28
N GLY A 239 1.24 17.68 -2.20
CA GLY A 239 1.51 16.81 -1.07
C GLY A 239 0.72 15.49 -1.05
N LEU A 240 -0.15 15.22 -2.05
CA LEU A 240 -0.89 13.96 -2.10
C LEU A 240 0.06 12.76 -2.19
N LEU A 241 0.02 11.86 -1.19
CA LEU A 241 0.87 10.68 -1.07
C LEU A 241 0.11 9.39 -1.43
N ILE A 242 0.68 8.58 -2.33
CA ILE A 242 0.15 7.27 -2.73
C ILE A 242 1.27 6.22 -2.79
N TYR A 243 0.90 4.94 -2.75
CA TYR A 243 1.81 3.84 -3.06
C TYR A 243 1.52 3.30 -4.47
N ASN A 244 2.45 3.49 -5.40
CA ASN A 244 2.29 3.06 -6.78
C ASN A 244 2.67 1.58 -6.93
N THR A 245 1.69 0.73 -7.24
CA THR A 245 1.88 -0.73 -7.35
C THR A 245 2.52 -1.17 -8.67
N SER A 246 2.50 -0.34 -9.71
CA SER A 246 3.23 -0.62 -10.96
C SER A 246 4.74 -0.40 -10.81
N MET A 247 5.14 0.54 -9.95
CA MET A 247 6.55 0.91 -9.74
C MET A 247 7.12 0.43 -8.39
N ASN A 248 6.28 -0.14 -7.52
CA ASN A 248 6.64 -0.61 -6.18
C ASN A 248 7.30 0.47 -5.30
N GLN A 249 6.76 1.69 -5.31
CA GLN A 249 7.33 2.80 -4.56
C GLN A 249 6.26 3.84 -4.14
N PHE A 250 6.54 4.56 -3.06
CA PHE A 250 5.77 5.74 -2.69
C PHE A 250 5.98 6.87 -3.70
N GLN A 251 4.90 7.59 -4.00
CA GLN A 251 4.91 8.77 -4.85
C GLN A 251 4.09 9.89 -4.23
N TYR A 252 4.52 11.13 -4.44
CA TYR A 252 3.82 12.31 -3.99
C TYR A 252 3.64 13.32 -5.14
N PHE A 253 2.56 14.08 -5.11
CA PHE A 253 2.28 15.10 -6.11
C PHE A 253 2.78 16.48 -5.67
N THR A 254 3.56 17.15 -6.51
CA THR A 254 4.02 18.54 -6.29
C THR A 254 4.37 19.15 -7.64
N ASP A 255 4.34 20.48 -7.77
CA ASP A 255 4.73 21.19 -9.01
C ASP A 255 4.04 20.63 -10.28
N ASN A 256 2.75 20.28 -10.13
CA ASN A 256 1.93 19.68 -11.16
C ASN A 256 2.48 18.35 -11.74
N LYS A 257 3.28 17.60 -10.97
CA LYS A 257 3.90 16.34 -11.38
C LYS A 257 3.94 15.33 -10.23
N TRP A 258 4.03 14.05 -10.59
CA TRP A 258 4.28 12.95 -9.64
C TRP A 258 5.78 12.71 -9.47
N TYR A 259 6.24 12.79 -8.23
CA TYR A 259 7.60 12.46 -7.83
C TYR A 259 7.61 11.14 -7.07
N ALA A 260 8.65 10.34 -7.27
CA ALA A 260 8.92 9.19 -6.40
C ALA A 260 9.83 9.62 -5.25
N PHE A 261 9.68 8.98 -4.10
CA PHE A 261 10.72 9.05 -3.07
C PHE A 261 11.96 8.36 -3.62
N SER A 262 12.95 9.15 -4.03
CA SER A 262 14.28 8.62 -4.30
C SER A 262 15.05 8.59 -2.99
N THR A 263 15.85 7.55 -2.80
CA THR A 263 17.00 7.72 -1.91
C THR A 263 17.94 8.67 -2.64
N PRO A 264 18.42 9.77 -2.01
CA PRO A 264 19.51 10.53 -2.58
C PRO A 264 20.63 9.55 -2.96
N SER A 265 21.42 9.85 -3.99
CA SER A 265 22.65 9.10 -4.23
C SER A 265 23.55 9.29 -3.00
N LEU A 266 23.44 8.39 -2.03
CA LEU A 266 24.08 8.48 -0.70
C LEU A 266 25.63 8.45 -0.76
N TYR A 267 26.21 8.44 -1.96
CA TYR A 267 27.59 8.02 -2.23
C TYR A 267 28.22 8.83 -3.37
N THR A 268 28.06 10.16 -3.36
CA THR A 268 28.63 11.07 -4.38
C THR A 268 30.12 11.31 -4.18
N ASN A 269 30.62 11.17 -2.95
CA ASN A 269 32.05 11.30 -2.65
C ASN A 269 32.71 9.94 -2.67
N VAL A 270 34.00 9.90 -3.03
CA VAL A 270 34.80 8.67 -3.11
C VAL A 270 36.19 8.95 -2.54
N GLN A 271 36.67 8.05 -1.68
CA GLN A 271 38.08 7.98 -1.27
C GLN A 271 38.64 6.61 -1.55
N VAL A 272 39.79 6.57 -2.20
CA VAL A 272 40.52 5.34 -2.54
C VAL A 272 41.75 5.23 -1.66
N PHE A 273 41.94 4.08 -1.04
CA PHE A 273 43.09 3.73 -0.24
C PHE A 273 43.92 2.67 -0.97
N SER A 274 45.16 3.05 -1.30
CA SER A 274 46.19 2.18 -1.85
C SER A 274 47.12 1.70 -0.74
N TYR A 275 47.93 0.67 -1.01
CA TYR A 275 48.89 0.16 -0.02
C TYR A 275 49.97 1.20 0.30
N THR A 276 50.23 1.42 1.60
CA THR A 276 51.23 2.38 2.11
C THR A 276 52.28 1.75 3.03
N GLY A 277 52.20 0.44 3.29
CA GLY A 277 53.04 -0.22 4.29
C GLY A 277 52.60 -0.08 5.74
N SER A 278 51.50 0.63 6.01
CA SER A 278 50.99 0.84 7.36
C SER A 278 49.46 1.00 7.37
N ASN A 279 48.89 1.03 8.58
CA ASN A 279 47.47 1.34 8.77
C ASN A 279 47.19 2.78 8.32
N GLN A 280 46.10 2.97 7.58
CA GLN A 280 45.57 4.28 7.22
C GLN A 280 44.31 4.57 8.05
N THR A 281 43.81 5.80 8.02
CA THR A 281 42.60 6.20 8.76
C THR A 281 41.60 6.91 7.87
N PHE A 282 40.31 6.71 8.15
CA PHE A 282 39.21 7.43 7.53
C PHE A 282 38.29 8.01 8.60
N THR A 283 38.07 9.33 8.58
CA THR A 283 37.15 10.01 9.50
C THR A 283 35.86 10.32 8.76
N ILE A 284 34.73 9.93 9.34
CA ILE A 284 33.40 10.16 8.76
C ILE A 284 33.14 11.66 8.66
N PRO A 285 32.83 12.20 7.47
CA PRO A 285 32.53 13.61 7.32
C PRO A 285 31.26 14.04 8.06
N ALA A 286 31.14 15.35 8.33
CA ALA A 286 29.95 15.92 8.93
C ALA A 286 28.69 15.55 8.13
N ASN A 287 27.58 15.29 8.84
CA ASN A 287 26.28 14.96 8.26
C ASN A 287 26.24 13.66 7.42
N LYS A 288 27.19 12.74 7.64
CA LYS A 288 27.23 11.42 7.00
C LYS A 288 26.99 10.31 8.00
N TYR A 289 25.96 9.51 7.73
CA TYR A 289 25.50 8.44 8.61
C TYR A 289 25.61 7.06 7.96
N PHE A 290 25.98 7.01 6.69
CA PHE A 290 26.15 5.77 5.94
C PHE A 290 27.38 5.86 5.04
N ILE A 291 28.13 4.78 4.95
CA ILE A 291 29.21 4.62 3.97
C ILE A 291 29.05 3.31 3.20
N LEU A 292 29.45 3.31 1.94
CA LEU A 292 29.65 2.09 1.15
C LEU A 292 31.14 1.81 1.10
N VAL A 293 31.55 0.64 1.60
CA VAL A 293 32.92 0.16 1.52
C VAL A 293 33.00 -0.96 0.51
N LYS A 294 33.97 -0.88 -0.41
CA LYS A 294 34.36 -1.92 -1.34
C LYS A 294 35.84 -2.19 -1.18
N MET A 295 36.26 -3.45 -1.19
CA MET A 295 37.67 -3.78 -0.97
C MET A 295 38.10 -5.07 -1.64
N TRP A 296 39.37 -5.10 -2.01
CA TRP A 296 40.06 -6.25 -2.59
C TRP A 296 41.24 -6.64 -1.70
N GLY A 297 41.36 -7.93 -1.40
CA GLY A 297 42.56 -8.49 -0.78
C GLY A 297 43.72 -8.53 -1.77
N ALA A 298 44.94 -8.64 -1.27
CA ALA A 298 46.11 -8.75 -2.14
C ALA A 298 46.22 -10.13 -2.78
N GLY A 299 46.89 -10.22 -3.93
CA GLY A 299 47.21 -11.49 -4.57
C GLY A 299 48.46 -12.13 -3.98
N GLY A 300 48.55 -13.46 -4.04
CA GLY A 300 49.75 -14.21 -3.65
C GLY A 300 50.86 -14.07 -4.70
N ALA A 301 52.12 -14.30 -4.32
CA ALA A 301 53.23 -14.42 -5.27
C ALA A 301 53.24 -15.79 -5.96
N GLY A 302 53.80 -15.87 -7.16
CA GLY A 302 54.07 -17.16 -7.79
C GLY A 302 55.29 -17.87 -7.20
N GLY A 303 55.39 -19.18 -7.45
CA GLY A 303 56.55 -19.99 -7.09
C GLY A 303 57.79 -19.68 -7.96
N ASN A 304 58.96 -20.06 -7.48
CA ASN A 304 60.28 -19.76 -8.04
C ASN A 304 61.22 -20.99 -7.98
N SER A 305 61.13 -21.88 -8.98
CA SER A 305 61.83 -23.17 -9.04
C SER A 305 62.15 -23.65 -10.47
N TRP A 306 62.68 -24.87 -10.57
CA TRP A 306 63.57 -25.40 -11.61
C TRP A 306 62.94 -25.81 -12.96
N THR A 307 61.61 -25.99 -13.08
CA THR A 307 61.00 -26.42 -14.36
C THR A 307 59.56 -25.93 -14.58
N TYR A 308 58.65 -26.11 -13.62
CA TYR A 308 57.26 -25.60 -13.71
C TYR A 308 56.89 -24.79 -12.46
N ASN A 309 56.55 -23.53 -12.69
CA ASN A 309 56.27 -22.52 -11.66
C ASN A 309 54.81 -22.09 -11.74
N TYR A 310 54.16 -22.06 -10.59
CA TYR A 310 52.72 -21.79 -10.52
C TYR A 310 52.43 -20.41 -9.99
N ALA A 311 51.35 -19.83 -10.50
CA ALA A 311 50.96 -18.49 -10.13
C ALA A 311 50.37 -18.46 -8.71
N GLY A 312 50.45 -17.31 -8.06
CA GLY A 312 49.74 -17.07 -6.82
C GLY A 312 48.23 -16.94 -7.06
N GLY A 313 47.44 -17.17 -6.01
CA GLY A 313 46.00 -16.94 -6.06
C GLY A 313 45.67 -15.45 -6.13
N GLY A 314 44.57 -15.10 -6.80
CA GLY A 314 43.97 -13.76 -6.76
C GLY A 314 43.37 -13.45 -5.39
N GLY A 315 43.29 -12.17 -5.05
CA GLY A 315 42.62 -11.69 -3.84
C GLY A 315 41.10 -11.81 -3.92
N GLY A 316 40.45 -11.82 -2.76
CA GLY A 316 39.00 -11.78 -2.65
C GLY A 316 38.44 -10.37 -2.77
N TYR A 317 37.13 -10.28 -2.99
CA TYR A 317 36.36 -9.05 -2.90
C TYR A 317 35.40 -9.11 -1.71
N ALA A 318 35.25 -7.99 -1.01
CA ALA A 318 34.24 -7.80 0.01
C ALA A 318 33.66 -6.39 -0.08
N TRP A 319 32.38 -6.26 0.24
CA TRP A 319 31.71 -4.97 0.29
C TRP A 319 30.63 -4.94 1.38
N GLY A 320 30.28 -3.74 1.82
CA GLY A 320 29.17 -3.54 2.74
C GLY A 320 28.77 -2.09 2.89
N LYS A 321 27.49 -1.87 3.20
CA LYS A 321 26.97 -0.58 3.65
C LYS A 321 26.98 -0.56 5.18
N VAL A 322 27.58 0.47 5.74
CA VAL A 322 27.84 0.58 7.17
C VAL A 322 27.15 1.83 7.70
N ALA A 323 26.36 1.67 8.76
CA ALA A 323 25.85 2.80 9.52
C ALA A 323 26.98 3.37 10.39
N VAL A 324 27.16 4.69 10.35
CA VAL A 324 28.31 5.37 10.94
C VAL A 324 27.90 6.63 11.69
N VAL A 325 28.77 7.11 12.57
CA VAL A 325 28.59 8.36 13.30
C VAL A 325 29.51 9.44 12.71
N PRO A 326 29.00 10.65 12.38
CA PRO A 326 29.84 11.77 11.97
C PRO A 326 31.01 12.01 12.94
N GLY A 327 32.22 12.23 12.40
CA GLY A 327 33.44 12.44 13.17
C GLY A 327 34.11 11.17 13.71
N GLN A 328 33.47 9.99 13.62
CA GLN A 328 34.10 8.73 13.99
C GLN A 328 35.26 8.38 13.06
N THR A 329 36.37 7.86 13.60
CA THR A 329 37.52 7.43 12.81
C THR A 329 37.61 5.90 12.74
N TYR A 330 37.80 5.39 11.52
CA TYR A 330 38.04 3.99 11.21
C TYR A 330 39.49 3.77 10.77
N THR A 331 40.05 2.61 11.12
CA THR A 331 41.34 2.16 10.59
C THR A 331 41.13 1.36 9.32
N ILE A 332 41.88 1.72 8.28
CA ILE A 332 41.89 1.07 6.97
C ILE A 332 43.20 0.29 6.82
N ILE A 333 43.07 -1.01 6.53
CA ILE A 333 44.16 -1.90 6.19
C ILE A 333 44.05 -2.17 4.69
N VAL A 334 45.14 -1.94 3.96
CA VAL A 334 45.25 -2.33 2.55
C VAL A 334 46.31 -3.42 2.45
N GLY A 335 45.93 -4.56 1.89
CA GLY A 335 46.80 -5.73 1.83
C GLY A 335 48.06 -5.52 1.00
N GLN A 336 49.21 -5.95 1.52
CA GLN A 336 50.45 -6.05 0.74
C GLN A 336 50.41 -7.26 -0.18
N GLN A 337 50.92 -7.11 -1.41
CA GLN A 337 51.13 -8.22 -2.33
C GLN A 337 51.95 -9.35 -1.69
N GLY A 338 51.64 -10.59 -2.05
CA GLY A 338 52.52 -11.71 -1.81
C GLY A 338 53.88 -11.47 -2.46
N ARG A 339 54.95 -11.88 -1.78
CA ARG A 339 56.33 -11.63 -2.20
C ARG A 339 57.04 -12.92 -2.59
N THR A 340 57.93 -12.82 -3.57
CA THR A 340 58.89 -13.87 -3.94
C THR A 340 60.18 -13.80 -3.13
N SER A 341 60.27 -12.88 -2.15
CA SER A 341 61.42 -12.73 -1.24
C SER A 341 61.18 -13.47 0.09
N VAL A 342 62.25 -13.97 0.73
CA VAL A 342 62.23 -14.75 1.99
C VAL A 342 62.05 -13.91 3.27
N THR A 343 61.77 -12.60 3.17
CA THR A 343 61.80 -11.70 4.34
C THR A 343 60.43 -11.12 4.69
N GLY A 344 59.89 -11.56 5.83
CA GLY A 344 58.75 -10.96 6.55
C GLY A 344 57.37 -11.33 6.02
N THR A 345 56.37 -11.33 6.91
CA THR A 345 54.95 -11.49 6.55
C THR A 345 54.48 -10.28 5.74
N SER A 346 53.64 -10.51 4.74
CA SER A 346 53.01 -9.41 3.99
C SER A 346 52.08 -8.62 4.91
N PHE A 347 52.18 -7.28 4.93
CA PHE A 347 51.28 -6.42 5.70
C PHE A 347 49.82 -6.73 5.34
N GLY A 348 48.95 -6.82 6.35
CA GLY A 348 47.63 -7.45 6.21
C GLY A 348 47.62 -8.95 6.51
N GLY A 349 48.74 -9.53 6.95
CA GLY A 349 48.83 -10.88 7.49
C GLY A 349 49.04 -11.99 6.45
N GLY A 350 49.67 -11.70 5.30
CA GLY A 350 50.05 -12.77 4.37
C GLY A 350 51.15 -13.65 4.96
N GLY A 351 51.02 -14.97 4.79
CA GLY A 351 51.99 -15.93 5.31
C GLY A 351 53.38 -15.71 4.71
N ASN A 352 54.41 -15.79 5.57
CA ASN A 352 55.80 -15.61 5.16
C ASN A 352 56.36 -16.84 4.45
N ARG A 353 57.02 -16.59 3.32
CA ARG A 353 57.83 -17.57 2.59
C ARG A 353 59.17 -17.75 3.29
N VAL A 354 59.49 -18.99 3.66
CA VAL A 354 60.76 -19.33 4.33
C VAL A 354 61.84 -19.94 3.42
N SER A 355 61.46 -20.36 2.20
CA SER A 355 62.32 -21.08 1.26
C SER A 355 62.37 -20.39 -0.09
N ASN A 356 63.31 -20.75 -0.97
CA ASN A 356 63.48 -20.13 -2.28
C ASN A 356 62.43 -20.53 -3.32
N TYR A 357 61.52 -21.45 -3.00
CA TYR A 357 60.67 -22.06 -4.01
C TYR A 357 59.21 -21.58 -4.00
N GLY A 358 58.38 -22.00 -3.04
CA GLY A 358 56.99 -21.55 -3.00
C GLY A 358 56.84 -20.03 -2.81
N GLY A 359 55.75 -19.46 -3.34
CA GLY A 359 55.45 -18.03 -3.21
C GLY A 359 54.93 -17.63 -1.82
N GLY A 360 55.12 -16.36 -1.44
CA GLY A 360 54.51 -15.78 -0.24
C GLY A 360 53.01 -15.47 -0.44
N GLY A 361 52.24 -15.53 0.65
CA GLY A 361 50.82 -15.19 0.64
C GLY A 361 50.57 -13.68 0.64
N GLY A 362 49.47 -13.24 0.02
CA GLY A 362 49.03 -11.84 0.06
C GLY A 362 48.44 -11.46 1.42
N GLY A 363 48.47 -10.18 1.76
CA GLY A 363 47.80 -9.62 2.93
C GLY A 363 46.33 -9.24 2.67
N ARG A 364 45.49 -9.32 3.70
CA ARG A 364 44.07 -8.94 3.63
C ARG A 364 43.91 -7.42 3.60
N SER A 365 42.79 -6.97 3.03
CA SER A 365 42.32 -5.59 3.21
C SER A 365 41.14 -5.58 4.18
N ALA A 366 41.05 -4.57 5.03
CA ALA A 366 40.00 -4.50 6.07
C ALA A 366 39.67 -3.07 6.47
N ILE A 367 38.45 -2.87 6.97
CA ILE A 367 38.04 -1.70 7.74
C ILE A 367 37.68 -2.14 9.16
N ARG A 368 38.21 -1.45 10.16
CA ARG A 368 37.99 -1.75 11.58
C ARG A 368 37.81 -0.49 12.40
N THR A 369 37.14 -0.62 13.55
CA THR A 369 37.02 0.46 14.52
C THR A 369 38.39 0.86 15.08
N SER A 370 38.48 2.01 15.76
CA SER A 370 39.67 2.42 16.51
C SER A 370 40.07 1.43 17.61
N THR A 371 39.12 0.64 18.12
CA THR A 371 39.33 -0.44 19.09
C THR A 371 39.67 -1.79 18.45
N SER A 372 40.01 -1.82 17.17
CA SER A 372 40.43 -3.02 16.43
C SER A 372 39.34 -4.06 16.14
N VAL A 373 38.07 -3.69 16.21
CA VAL A 373 36.96 -4.56 15.79
C VAL A 373 36.79 -4.50 14.27
N GLU A 374 37.02 -5.61 13.56
CA GLU A 374 36.83 -5.68 12.10
C GLU A 374 35.36 -5.61 11.71
N LEU A 375 35.06 -4.80 10.70
CA LEU A 375 33.72 -4.68 10.15
C LEU A 375 33.58 -5.51 8.87
N ILE A 376 34.52 -5.30 7.95
CA ILE A 376 34.57 -5.93 6.63
C ILE A 376 36.04 -6.23 6.31
N THR A 377 36.28 -7.43 5.79
CA THR A 377 37.60 -7.93 5.40
C THR A 377 37.51 -8.64 4.06
N ALA A 378 38.40 -8.29 3.13
CA ALA A 378 38.64 -9.05 1.91
C ALA A 378 39.84 -9.98 2.10
N GLY A 379 39.60 -11.29 1.99
CA GLY A 379 40.63 -12.30 2.05
C GLY A 379 41.63 -12.20 0.90
N ALA A 380 42.85 -12.66 1.12
CA ALA A 380 43.97 -12.56 0.19
C ALA A 380 44.32 -13.92 -0.42
N GLY A 381 44.97 -13.89 -1.58
CA GLY A 381 45.41 -15.10 -2.28
C GLY A 381 46.63 -15.75 -1.62
N GLY A 382 46.66 -17.09 -1.65
CA GLY A 382 47.81 -17.89 -1.26
C GLY A 382 48.91 -17.89 -2.33
N GLY A 383 50.14 -18.19 -1.93
CA GLY A 383 51.28 -18.27 -2.84
C GLY A 383 51.22 -19.50 -3.76
N GLY A 384 51.81 -19.37 -4.94
CA GLY A 384 51.94 -20.44 -5.92
C GLY A 384 53.04 -21.44 -5.56
N GLY A 385 52.78 -22.72 -5.82
CA GLY A 385 53.76 -23.79 -5.66
C GLY A 385 54.68 -23.93 -6.88
N CYS A 386 55.35 -25.07 -6.96
CA CYS A 386 56.16 -25.47 -8.12
C CYS A 386 56.42 -26.98 -8.12
N MET A 387 56.77 -27.57 -9.26
CA MET A 387 57.14 -29.00 -9.34
C MET A 387 58.08 -29.33 -10.50
N THR A 388 58.71 -30.50 -10.45
CA THR A 388 59.48 -31.09 -11.56
C THR A 388 58.68 -32.24 -12.18
N GLY A 389 58.29 -32.16 -13.46
CA GLY A 389 57.52 -33.24 -14.11
C GLY A 389 56.69 -32.81 -15.31
N THR A 390 55.46 -32.32 -15.11
CA THR A 390 54.51 -31.99 -16.19
C THR A 390 53.92 -30.59 -16.05
N ASN A 391 53.64 -29.86 -17.13
CA ASN A 391 52.93 -28.58 -17.02
C ASN A 391 51.44 -28.85 -16.72
N GLN A 392 50.98 -28.42 -15.55
CA GLN A 392 49.58 -28.50 -15.14
C GLN A 392 49.20 -27.10 -14.67
N ASN A 393 48.05 -26.58 -15.10
CA ASN A 393 47.58 -25.22 -14.79
C ASN A 393 47.23 -25.06 -13.30
N GLN A 394 48.25 -25.02 -12.43
CA GLN A 394 48.15 -24.94 -10.98
C GLN A 394 48.36 -23.52 -10.47
N TYR A 395 47.80 -23.21 -9.30
CA TYR A 395 47.91 -21.90 -8.68
C TYR A 395 47.62 -21.97 -7.17
N GLY A 396 48.11 -20.97 -6.46
CA GLY A 396 47.73 -20.73 -5.07
C GLY A 396 46.22 -20.52 -4.93
N GLY A 397 45.67 -20.82 -3.76
CA GLY A 397 44.24 -20.67 -3.49
C GLY A 397 43.83 -19.20 -3.53
N ALA A 398 42.79 -18.87 -4.28
CA ALA A 398 42.28 -17.51 -4.32
C ALA A 398 41.63 -17.13 -2.98
N GLY A 399 41.81 -15.87 -2.57
CA GLY A 399 41.19 -15.32 -1.38
C GLY A 399 39.72 -14.98 -1.60
N GLY A 400 38.99 -14.77 -0.51
CA GLY A 400 37.63 -14.26 -0.49
C GLY A 400 36.56 -15.32 -0.33
N GLY A 401 35.29 -14.92 -0.54
CA GLY A 401 34.14 -15.75 -0.20
C GLY A 401 34.01 -15.98 1.33
N THR A 402 32.98 -16.72 1.73
CA THR A 402 32.85 -17.17 3.14
C THR A 402 33.94 -18.18 3.52
N SER A 403 34.51 -18.85 2.52
CA SER A 403 35.75 -19.61 2.65
C SER A 403 36.66 -19.28 1.48
N GLY A 404 37.94 -19.05 1.78
CA GLY A 404 38.98 -18.95 0.76
C GLY A 404 39.12 -20.29 0.02
N LEU A 405 39.67 -20.25 -1.19
CA LEU A 405 39.86 -21.45 -1.98
C LEU A 405 41.11 -22.20 -1.52
N ASN A 406 41.06 -23.53 -1.62
CA ASN A 406 42.26 -24.37 -1.50
C ASN A 406 43.20 -24.08 -2.68
N ALA A 407 44.49 -24.32 -2.50
CA ALA A 407 45.42 -24.32 -3.62
C ALA A 407 45.00 -25.37 -4.67
N ASN A 408 45.02 -24.98 -5.95
CA ASN A 408 44.74 -25.90 -7.05
C ASN A 408 46.03 -26.61 -7.43
N ILE A 409 46.16 -27.85 -6.98
CA ILE A 409 47.34 -28.69 -7.18
C ILE A 409 46.86 -30.10 -7.43
N VAL A 410 47.52 -30.80 -8.36
CA VAL A 410 47.21 -32.19 -8.72
C VAL A 410 47.33 -33.13 -7.51
N TYR A 411 48.24 -32.83 -6.59
CA TYR A 411 48.45 -33.57 -5.35
C TYR A 411 47.82 -32.81 -4.20
N SER A 412 46.60 -33.20 -3.82
CA SER A 412 45.78 -32.49 -2.83
C SER A 412 46.29 -32.64 -1.39
N ASP A 413 47.16 -33.61 -1.13
CA ASP A 413 47.85 -33.85 0.15
C ASP A 413 48.90 -32.77 0.47
N VAL A 414 49.44 -32.10 -0.54
CA VAL A 414 50.39 -30.98 -0.35
C VAL A 414 49.74 -29.60 -0.44
N ALA A 415 48.46 -29.52 -0.83
CA ALA A 415 47.75 -28.26 -1.02
C ALA A 415 47.36 -27.60 0.31
N GLY A 416 47.72 -26.32 0.46
CA GLY A 416 47.20 -25.50 1.55
C GLY A 416 45.69 -25.30 1.42
N ARG A 417 44.93 -25.57 2.48
CA ARG A 417 43.48 -25.34 2.48
C ARG A 417 43.14 -23.87 2.72
N GLY A 418 42.02 -23.42 2.18
CA GLY A 418 41.51 -22.08 2.42
C GLY A 418 40.99 -21.89 3.84
N GLY A 419 41.04 -20.65 4.34
CA GLY A 419 40.41 -20.27 5.61
C GLY A 419 38.89 -20.20 5.50
N SER A 420 38.18 -20.32 6.62
CA SER A 420 36.71 -20.29 6.70
C SER A 420 36.20 -19.08 7.49
N GLN A 421 34.90 -19.02 7.81
CA GLN A 421 34.38 -18.00 8.73
C GLN A 421 34.75 -18.22 10.20
N VAL A 422 35.21 -19.43 10.57
CA VAL A 422 35.35 -19.85 11.98
C VAL A 422 36.72 -20.41 12.33
N ALA A 423 37.55 -20.73 11.33
CA ALA A 423 38.87 -21.31 11.52
C ALA A 423 39.79 -21.02 10.34
N GLY A 424 41.09 -20.98 10.63
CA GLY A 424 42.15 -20.95 9.63
C GLY A 424 42.20 -22.22 8.80
N GLY A 425 42.74 -22.10 7.59
CA GLY A 425 42.99 -23.25 6.73
C GLY A 425 43.95 -24.22 7.40
N VAL A 426 43.73 -25.52 7.20
CA VAL A 426 44.62 -26.58 7.68
C VAL A 426 45.59 -27.00 6.57
N GLY A 427 46.87 -27.09 6.88
CA GLY A 427 47.90 -27.52 5.92
C GLY A 427 49.18 -27.95 6.62
N GLN A 428 49.94 -28.80 5.94
CA GLN A 428 51.15 -29.42 6.47
C GLN A 428 52.37 -28.49 6.50
N GLY A 429 52.33 -27.35 5.79
CA GLY A 429 53.31 -26.28 5.99
C GLY A 429 53.08 -25.58 7.33
N GLY A 430 51.99 -24.81 7.40
CA GLY A 430 51.51 -24.18 8.63
C GLY A 430 50.05 -23.79 8.50
N ASN A 431 49.30 -23.92 9.60
CA ASN A 431 47.88 -23.55 9.61
C ASN A 431 47.71 -22.04 9.51
N GLY A 432 46.64 -21.61 8.83
CA GLY A 432 46.19 -20.23 8.93
C GLY A 432 45.64 -19.94 10.32
N SER A 433 45.53 -18.67 10.66
CA SER A 433 44.89 -18.19 11.89
C SER A 433 43.99 -17.00 11.58
N GLN A 434 43.29 -16.47 12.58
CA GLN A 434 42.54 -15.24 12.38
C GLN A 434 43.51 -14.16 11.90
N TYR A 435 43.16 -13.45 10.81
CA TYR A 435 43.96 -12.36 10.23
C TYR A 435 45.26 -12.75 9.51
N THR A 436 45.82 -13.92 9.79
CA THR A 436 47.13 -14.34 9.29
C THR A 436 47.08 -15.64 8.50
N GLY A 437 47.75 -15.66 7.35
CA GLY A 437 47.98 -16.86 6.57
C GLY A 437 49.10 -17.72 7.16
N GLY A 438 49.00 -19.03 6.96
CA GLY A 438 50.00 -19.99 7.40
C GLY A 438 51.32 -19.82 6.65
N THR A 439 52.44 -19.92 7.36
CA THR A 439 53.78 -19.94 6.74
C THR A 439 54.00 -21.24 5.97
N SER A 440 54.95 -21.26 5.04
CA SER A 440 55.39 -22.52 4.41
C SER A 440 56.13 -23.49 5.35
N GLY A 441 56.36 -23.13 6.62
CA GLY A 441 56.95 -24.02 7.63
C GLY A 441 58.47 -24.18 7.47
N ASN A 442 59.03 -25.38 7.63
CA ASN A 442 60.40 -25.70 7.18
C ASN A 442 60.40 -26.39 5.80
N THR A 443 59.30 -26.20 5.05
CA THR A 443 59.03 -26.95 3.85
C THR A 443 59.13 -26.00 2.66
N ASN A 444 59.63 -26.48 1.53
CA ASN A 444 59.82 -25.70 0.32
C ASN A 444 58.49 -25.24 -0.35
N GLY A 445 57.34 -25.47 0.30
CA GLY A 445 56.03 -25.07 -0.16
C GLY A 445 55.78 -23.56 -0.10
N ALA A 446 54.59 -23.16 -0.53
CA ALA A 446 54.12 -21.77 -0.55
C ALA A 446 53.32 -21.44 0.70
N SER A 447 53.09 -20.15 0.94
CA SER A 447 52.42 -19.65 2.15
C SER A 447 50.96 -19.26 1.89
N GLY A 448 50.12 -19.37 2.91
CA GLY A 448 48.70 -19.02 2.83
C GLY A 448 48.44 -17.52 2.81
N GLY A 449 47.33 -17.10 2.21
CA GLY A 449 46.86 -15.72 2.21
C GLY A 449 46.22 -15.32 3.54
N GLY A 450 46.37 -14.05 3.94
CA GLY A 450 45.64 -13.49 5.09
C GLY A 450 44.14 -13.37 4.81
N GLY A 451 43.31 -13.27 5.85
CA GLY A 451 41.86 -13.11 5.70
C GLY A 451 41.17 -12.96 7.05
N TRP A 452 39.84 -12.99 7.10
CA TRP A 452 39.12 -13.10 8.36
C TRP A 452 39.66 -14.29 9.16
N TYR A 453 39.76 -15.43 8.49
CA TYR A 453 40.75 -16.46 8.79
C TYR A 453 41.62 -16.73 7.57
N GLY A 454 42.93 -16.79 7.77
CA GLY A 454 43.89 -17.03 6.70
C GLY A 454 43.89 -18.47 6.19
N GLY A 455 44.38 -18.66 4.97
CA GLY A 455 44.63 -19.98 4.41
C GLY A 455 45.90 -20.62 4.95
N ALA A 456 46.06 -21.92 4.76
CA ALA A 456 47.25 -22.66 5.17
C ALA A 456 48.42 -22.54 4.19
N GLY A 457 49.64 -22.77 4.67
CA GLY A 457 50.79 -23.04 3.82
C GLY A 457 50.77 -24.46 3.23
N GLY A 458 51.36 -24.62 2.05
CA GLY A 458 51.54 -25.92 1.38
C GLY A 458 52.79 -26.67 1.84
N LEU A 459 52.84 -27.98 1.57
CA LEU A 459 53.93 -28.89 1.94
C LEU A 459 54.99 -29.03 0.85
N TYR A 460 56.20 -29.47 1.20
CA TYR A 460 57.14 -30.10 0.29
C TYR A 460 57.20 -31.62 0.52
N GLY A 461 57.08 -32.43 -0.54
CA GLY A 461 57.34 -33.86 -0.49
C GLY A 461 56.21 -34.70 0.14
N GLY A 462 54.97 -34.52 -0.36
CA GLY A 462 53.87 -35.46 -0.08
C GLY A 462 54.09 -36.82 -0.74
N THR A 463 53.02 -37.46 -1.20
CA THR A 463 53.05 -38.78 -1.87
C THR A 463 54.02 -38.82 -3.08
N ASN A 464 54.39 -37.65 -3.63
CA ASN A 464 55.43 -37.47 -4.64
C ASN A 464 56.51 -36.48 -4.13
N ASN A 465 57.77 -36.91 -4.12
CA ASN A 465 58.92 -36.21 -3.54
C ASN A 465 59.37 -34.95 -4.32
N TRP A 466 58.60 -34.53 -5.33
CA TRP A 466 58.98 -33.50 -6.31
C TRP A 466 57.93 -32.40 -6.51
N CYS A 467 56.91 -32.33 -5.63
CA CYS A 467 55.88 -31.29 -5.65
C CYS A 467 56.00 -30.37 -4.42
N MET A 468 55.97 -29.06 -4.65
CA MET A 468 55.87 -28.03 -3.63
C MET A 468 54.47 -27.42 -3.69
N GLY A 469 53.73 -27.63 -2.61
CA GLY A 469 52.35 -27.19 -2.46
C GLY A 469 52.19 -25.67 -2.49
N GLY A 470 51.21 -25.18 -3.24
CA GLY A 470 50.62 -23.85 -3.11
C GLY A 470 49.92 -23.64 -1.77
N GLY A 471 49.83 -22.39 -1.34
CA GLY A 471 49.11 -21.98 -0.13
C GLY A 471 47.63 -21.73 -0.41
N GLY A 472 46.78 -21.94 0.59
CA GLY A 472 45.35 -21.63 0.51
C GLY A 472 45.06 -20.13 0.62
N GLY A 473 43.91 -19.71 0.10
CA GLY A 473 43.42 -18.33 0.24
C GLY A 473 42.76 -18.07 1.59
N GLY A 474 42.81 -16.82 2.06
CA GLY A 474 42.07 -16.40 3.25
C GLY A 474 40.58 -16.13 2.96
N SER A 475 39.72 -16.29 3.95
CA SER A 475 38.29 -15.95 3.85
C SER A 475 38.05 -14.44 3.93
N SER A 476 36.94 -13.97 3.35
CA SER A 476 36.41 -12.61 3.57
C SER A 476 35.39 -12.59 4.70
N TYR A 477 35.06 -11.41 5.23
CA TYR A 477 34.02 -11.21 6.26
C TYR A 477 33.31 -9.87 6.05
N TYR A 478 32.03 -9.80 6.41
CA TYR A 478 31.21 -8.57 6.36
C TYR A 478 30.16 -8.51 7.47
N GLY A 479 30.34 -9.32 8.53
CA GLY A 479 29.34 -9.47 9.61
C GLY A 479 29.54 -8.53 10.80
N GLY A 480 30.38 -7.50 10.69
CA GLY A 480 30.67 -6.64 11.82
C GLY A 480 29.51 -5.74 12.20
N ALA A 481 29.57 -5.19 13.42
CA ALA A 481 28.53 -4.31 13.95
C ALA A 481 28.25 -3.14 12.98
N ASN A 482 26.97 -2.80 12.82
CA ASN A 482 26.47 -1.72 11.95
C ASN A 482 26.62 -1.95 10.43
N VAL A 483 27.13 -3.10 9.98
CA VAL A 483 27.04 -3.52 8.57
C VAL A 483 25.63 -4.10 8.35
N PHE A 484 24.76 -3.37 7.65
CA PHE A 484 23.36 -3.77 7.48
C PHE A 484 23.08 -4.47 6.15
N THR A 485 24.00 -4.39 5.19
CA THR A 485 23.99 -5.20 3.95
C THR A 485 25.41 -5.27 3.38
N GLY A 486 25.74 -6.39 2.74
CA GLY A 486 27.08 -6.62 2.19
C GLY A 486 27.20 -7.98 1.52
N GLY A 487 28.40 -8.28 1.04
CA GLY A 487 28.70 -9.55 0.39
C GLY A 487 30.17 -9.76 0.11
N THR A 488 30.51 -10.99 -0.27
CA THR A 488 31.89 -11.40 -0.57
C THR A 488 31.93 -12.25 -1.84
N THR A 489 32.96 -12.05 -2.64
CA THR A 489 33.20 -12.84 -3.86
C THR A 489 34.62 -13.38 -3.81
N PRO A 490 34.83 -14.71 -3.89
CA PRO A 490 36.18 -15.25 -4.00
C PRO A 490 36.81 -14.85 -5.34
N GLY A 491 38.14 -14.76 -5.37
CA GLY A 491 38.87 -14.74 -6.63
C GLY A 491 38.78 -16.10 -7.33
N SER A 492 39.32 -16.17 -8.56
CA SER A 492 39.38 -17.38 -9.36
C SER A 492 40.74 -17.47 -10.05
N GLY A 493 41.51 -18.53 -9.74
CA GLY A 493 42.89 -18.64 -10.19
C GLY A 493 43.70 -17.43 -9.74
N THR A 494 44.32 -16.74 -10.69
CA THR A 494 45.08 -15.49 -10.48
C THR A 494 44.20 -14.24 -10.46
N THR A 495 42.93 -14.36 -10.81
CA THR A 495 42.02 -13.22 -10.99
C THR A 495 41.34 -12.87 -9.67
N PRO A 496 41.36 -11.59 -9.26
CA PRO A 496 40.69 -11.17 -8.04
C PRO A 496 39.17 -11.20 -8.18
N GLY A 497 38.47 -11.31 -7.05
CA GLY A 497 36.99 -11.26 -7.03
C GLY A 497 36.45 -9.94 -7.60
N ASN A 498 35.32 -9.99 -8.31
CA ASN A 498 34.60 -8.81 -8.82
C ASN A 498 35.48 -7.78 -9.58
N ASN A 499 36.38 -8.25 -10.45
CA ASN A 499 37.26 -7.38 -11.25
C ASN A 499 36.55 -6.59 -12.37
N GLY A 500 35.24 -6.76 -12.54
CA GLY A 500 34.39 -5.95 -13.41
C GLY A 500 33.73 -4.74 -12.71
N ASP A 501 33.96 -4.56 -11.41
CA ASP A 501 33.44 -3.39 -10.68
C ASP A 501 34.05 -2.09 -11.20
N SER A 502 33.27 -1.01 -11.26
CA SER A 502 33.75 0.29 -11.72
C SER A 502 34.82 0.92 -10.81
N ASP A 503 34.91 0.49 -9.55
CA ASP A 503 35.93 0.95 -8.59
C ASP A 503 37.21 0.10 -8.62
N TYR A 504 37.24 -0.96 -9.43
CA TYR A 504 38.42 -1.80 -9.63
C TYR A 504 39.48 -1.08 -10.48
N ALA A 505 40.75 -1.32 -10.17
CA ALA A 505 41.88 -0.85 -10.99
C ALA A 505 42.74 -2.05 -11.39
N ALA A 506 43.24 -2.03 -12.63
CA ALA A 506 44.06 -3.11 -13.17
C ALA A 506 45.27 -3.41 -12.27
N GLY A 507 45.49 -4.70 -11.98
CA GLY A 507 46.59 -5.17 -11.14
C GLY A 507 46.25 -5.32 -9.65
N ILE A 508 45.16 -4.71 -9.16
CA ILE A 508 44.76 -4.83 -7.75
C ILE A 508 44.38 -6.28 -7.43
N GLY A 509 45.02 -6.87 -6.43
CA GLY A 509 44.72 -8.23 -5.98
C GLY A 509 45.06 -9.34 -6.97
N ASN A 510 45.71 -9.04 -8.10
CA ASN A 510 46.12 -10.08 -9.06
C ASN A 510 47.12 -11.05 -8.43
N GLY A 511 46.94 -12.35 -8.66
CA GLY A 511 47.94 -13.35 -8.36
C GLY A 511 49.19 -13.14 -9.22
N GLY A 512 50.38 -13.24 -8.61
CA GLY A 512 51.65 -13.10 -9.30
C GLY A 512 51.89 -14.31 -10.21
N GLY A 513 52.35 -14.06 -11.43
CA GLY A 513 52.85 -15.13 -12.31
C GLY A 513 54.08 -15.84 -11.73
N ALA A 514 54.62 -16.81 -12.47
CA ALA A 514 55.86 -17.49 -12.10
C ALA A 514 56.98 -16.51 -11.71
N ALA A 515 57.57 -16.72 -10.54
CA ALA A 515 58.61 -15.86 -9.94
C ALA A 515 58.26 -14.36 -9.85
N ALA A 516 56.97 -14.01 -9.90
CA ALA A 516 56.50 -12.64 -9.79
C ALA A 516 55.72 -12.43 -8.48
N ASN A 517 55.81 -11.22 -7.95
CA ASN A 517 54.97 -10.78 -6.84
C ASN A 517 53.50 -10.68 -7.29
N GLY A 518 52.60 -10.77 -6.32
CA GLY A 518 51.18 -10.46 -6.57
C GLY A 518 50.93 -8.95 -6.71
N GLY A 519 49.66 -8.59 -6.83
CA GLY A 519 49.16 -7.23 -6.74
C GLY A 519 48.72 -6.87 -5.32
N HIS A 520 48.91 -5.61 -4.94
CA HIS A 520 48.40 -5.05 -3.68
C HIS A 520 46.88 -5.07 -3.62
N GLY A 521 46.32 -5.06 -2.41
CA GLY A 521 44.90 -4.84 -2.19
C GLY A 521 44.48 -3.40 -2.44
N ARG A 522 43.19 -3.12 -2.25
CA ARG A 522 42.60 -1.77 -2.35
C ARG A 522 41.38 -1.66 -1.46
N VAL A 523 41.13 -0.49 -0.92
CA VAL A 523 39.87 -0.15 -0.25
C VAL A 523 39.30 1.12 -0.87
N VAL A 524 37.98 1.14 -1.11
CA VAL A 524 37.25 2.28 -1.65
C VAL A 524 36.07 2.56 -0.73
N ILE A 525 35.95 3.80 -0.26
CA ILE A 525 34.86 4.25 0.60
C ILE A 525 34.09 5.35 -0.11
N ARG A 526 32.76 5.25 -0.12
CA ARG A 526 31.86 6.27 -0.67
C ARG A 526 30.87 6.75 0.40
N TRP A 527 30.45 8.01 0.34
CA TRP A 527 29.53 8.66 1.30
C TRP A 527 28.83 9.91 0.74
#